data_AF-A0A2V8EAT7-F1
#
_entry.id   AF-A0A2V8EAT7-F1
#
_cell.length_a   1.000
_cell.length_b   1.000
_cell.length_c   1.000
_cell.angle_alpha   90.00
_cell.angle_beta   90.00
_cell.angle_gamma   90.00
#
_symmetry.space_group_name_H-M   'P 1'
#
loop_
_entity.id
_entity.type
_entity.pdbx_description
1 polymer ?
#
loop_
_entity_poly.entity_id
_entity_poly.type
_entity_poly.pdbx_seq_one_letter_code
_entity_poly.pdbx_strand_id
1 'polypeptide(L)'
;MREVIRMSVRTSVLLGGWTFVAAVVGLSPAAASGQTASPRASLTSAPKAWSAKTPDGQPDLQGVWTNATITPFERPTALGSKTVLSEEEAVALEQRTAAQRQASDEAPARPGDVGAYNQFWMDSGTKVLSTRQT
;
A
#
# COMPACT_ATOMS: atom_id res chain seq x y z
N MET A 1 14.46 -1.78 -68.51
CA MET A 1 13.40 -2.37 -67.66
C MET A 1 13.53 -1.73 -66.28
N ARG A 2 12.68 -0.72 -66.01
CA ARG A 2 12.35 -0.02 -64.75
C ARG A 2 13.51 0.58 -63.91
N GLU A 3 13.79 1.86 -64.17
CA GLU A 3 14.37 2.81 -63.19
C GLU A 3 13.43 2.95 -61.98
N VAL A 4 13.98 2.90 -60.77
CA VAL A 4 13.24 3.13 -59.52
C VAL A 4 13.47 4.58 -59.09
N ILE A 5 12.47 5.41 -59.35
CA ILE A 5 12.43 6.82 -58.95
C ILE A 5 12.41 6.92 -57.42
N ARG A 6 13.49 7.49 -56.84
CA ARG A 6 13.48 8.01 -55.47
C ARG A 6 12.68 9.30 -55.46
N MET A 7 11.46 9.29 -54.91
CA MET A 7 10.71 10.53 -54.70
C MET A 7 10.96 11.05 -53.28
N SER A 8 11.91 11.98 -53.17
CA SER A 8 12.04 12.90 -52.05
C SER A 8 10.96 13.97 -52.21
N VAL A 9 10.09 14.14 -51.21
CA VAL A 9 9.22 15.32 -51.14
C VAL A 9 9.76 16.21 -50.04
N ARG A 10 10.37 17.33 -50.44
CA ARG A 10 10.72 18.46 -49.60
C ARG A 10 9.94 19.69 -50.07
N THR A 11 9.67 20.59 -49.13
CA THR A 11 9.35 22.03 -49.28
C THR A 11 7.86 22.34 -49.51
N SER A 12 7.24 23.40 -49.00
CA SER A 12 7.30 24.23 -47.79
C SER A 12 6.05 25.11 -47.83
N VAL A 13 5.50 25.42 -46.65
CA VAL A 13 4.83 26.66 -46.21
C VAL A 13 4.16 27.57 -47.27
N LEU A 14 2.86 27.84 -47.09
CA LEU A 14 2.32 29.21 -47.25
C LEU A 14 1.26 29.52 -46.18
N LEU A 15 1.40 30.72 -45.61
CA LEU A 15 0.59 31.38 -44.59
C LEU A 15 -0.84 31.67 -45.08
N GLY A 16 -1.79 31.68 -44.14
CA GLY A 16 -3.13 32.26 -44.35
C GLY A 16 -3.97 32.12 -43.08
N GLY A 17 -3.74 32.98 -42.10
CA GLY A 17 -4.42 32.95 -40.81
C GLY A 17 -5.88 33.36 -40.91
N TRP A 18 -6.76 32.60 -40.26
CA TRP A 18 -8.04 33.08 -39.75
C TRP A 18 -8.15 32.63 -38.29
N THR A 19 -7.83 33.56 -37.39
CA THR A 19 -8.25 33.48 -35.99
C THR A 19 -9.76 33.64 -35.93
N PHE A 20 -10.46 32.59 -35.54
CA PHE A 20 -11.77 32.73 -34.89
C PHE A 20 -11.69 32.09 -33.51
N VAL A 21 -11.42 32.95 -32.53
CA VAL A 21 -11.56 32.66 -31.10
C VAL A 21 -13.04 32.44 -30.83
N ALA A 22 -13.44 31.18 -30.63
CA ALA A 22 -14.71 30.86 -29.98
C ALA A 22 -14.38 30.49 -28.53
N ALA A 23 -14.60 31.46 -27.65
CA ALA A 23 -14.52 31.33 -26.21
C ALA A 23 -15.51 30.25 -25.74
N VAL A 24 -15.03 29.06 -25.39
CA VAL A 24 -15.77 28.13 -24.53
C VAL A 24 -15.59 28.62 -23.11
N VAL A 25 -16.51 29.47 -22.72
CA VAL A 25 -16.70 30.00 -21.37
C VAL A 25 -16.88 28.83 -20.40
N GLY A 26 -15.88 28.69 -19.52
CA GLY A 26 -16.00 28.26 -18.13
C GLY A 26 -17.00 27.17 -17.77
N LEU A 27 -16.62 25.90 -17.96
CA LEU A 27 -17.01 24.88 -16.99
C LEU A 27 -15.88 24.80 -15.97
N SER A 28 -15.95 25.65 -14.94
CA SER A 28 -15.10 25.49 -13.76
C SER A 28 -15.27 24.05 -13.26
N PRO A 29 -14.20 23.25 -13.09
CA PRO A 29 -14.29 22.17 -12.13
C PRO A 29 -14.54 22.88 -10.81
N ALA A 30 -15.76 22.79 -10.29
CA ALA A 30 -15.99 23.09 -8.89
C ALA A 30 -14.90 22.29 -8.17
N ALA A 31 -13.95 22.98 -7.55
CA ALA A 31 -13.06 22.35 -6.61
C ALA A 31 -14.00 21.65 -5.64
N ALA A 32 -14.05 20.32 -5.71
CA ALA A 32 -14.83 19.52 -4.80
C ALA A 32 -14.10 19.62 -3.45
N SER A 33 -14.28 20.76 -2.77
CA SER A 33 -13.75 21.08 -1.44
C SER A 33 -14.36 20.20 -0.35
N GLY A 34 -15.02 19.09 -0.72
CA GLY A 34 -15.59 18.10 0.18
C GLY A 34 -14.75 16.83 0.34
N GLN A 35 -13.66 16.65 -0.42
CA GLN A 35 -12.68 15.59 -0.15
C GLN A 35 -11.69 16.05 0.91
N THR A 36 -12.19 16.42 2.09
CA THR A 36 -11.36 16.20 3.27
C THR A 36 -11.17 14.70 3.36
N ALA A 37 -9.93 14.23 3.22
CA ALA A 37 -9.59 12.88 3.64
C ALA A 37 -10.17 12.72 5.05
N SER A 38 -11.21 11.89 5.20
CA SER A 38 -11.67 11.49 6.52
C SER A 38 -10.43 11.05 7.26
N PRO A 39 -10.16 11.53 8.48
CA PRO A 39 -9.08 10.98 9.26
C PRO A 39 -9.38 9.48 9.32
N ARG A 40 -8.56 8.68 8.64
CA ARG A 40 -8.58 7.23 8.81
C ARG A 40 -8.24 7.08 10.28
N ALA A 41 -9.25 6.84 11.10
CA ALA A 41 -9.07 6.67 12.53
C ALA A 41 -7.98 5.61 12.67
N SER A 42 -6.80 6.03 13.12
CA SER A 42 -5.76 5.12 13.53
C SER A 42 -6.33 4.38 14.72
N LEU A 43 -6.70 3.11 14.51
CA LEU A 43 -7.08 2.18 15.58
C LEU A 43 -5.84 1.78 16.40
N THR A 44 -5.01 2.76 16.79
CA THR A 44 -4.11 2.60 17.91
C THR A 44 -4.95 2.83 19.15
N SER A 45 -5.74 1.82 19.53
CA SER A 45 -6.21 1.75 20.91
C SER A 45 -5.01 1.37 21.76
N ALA A 46 -4.68 2.22 22.73
CA ALA A 46 -3.89 1.76 23.87
C ALA A 46 -4.65 0.57 24.49
N PRO A 47 -3.98 -0.49 24.97
CA PRO A 47 -4.64 -1.65 25.53
C PRO A 47 -5.45 -1.19 26.76
N LYS A 48 -6.76 -1.01 26.57
CA LYS A 48 -7.71 -0.81 27.66
C LYS A 48 -7.83 -2.16 28.36
N ALA A 49 -7.59 -2.19 29.67
CA ALA A 49 -7.83 -3.38 30.47
C ALA A 49 -9.26 -3.86 30.22
N TRP A 50 -9.40 -5.06 29.63
CA TRP A 50 -10.68 -5.60 29.21
C TRP A 50 -11.48 -6.02 30.45
N SER A 51 -12.44 -5.18 30.85
CA SER A 51 -13.35 -5.44 31.97
C SER A 51 -14.82 -5.48 31.54
N ALA A 52 -15.08 -5.50 30.23
CA ALA A 52 -16.43 -5.60 29.71
C ALA A 52 -17.05 -6.95 30.10
N LYS A 53 -18.26 -6.88 30.65
CA LYS A 53 -19.04 -8.05 31.04
C LYS A 53 -20.41 -7.98 30.40
N THR A 54 -20.97 -9.14 30.07
CA THR A 54 -22.36 -9.29 29.66
C THR A 54 -23.31 -8.99 30.85
N PRO A 55 -24.61 -8.75 30.62
CA PRO A 55 -25.58 -8.51 31.70
C PRO A 55 -25.68 -9.64 32.73
N ASP A 56 -25.38 -10.88 32.33
CA ASP A 56 -25.29 -12.07 33.18
C ASP A 56 -23.91 -12.25 33.85
N GLY A 57 -23.00 -11.29 33.68
CA GLY A 57 -21.74 -11.20 34.42
C GLY A 57 -20.56 -11.97 33.83
N GLN A 58 -20.72 -12.61 32.68
CA GLN A 58 -19.63 -13.29 31.96
C GLN A 58 -18.70 -12.27 31.28
N PRO A 59 -17.43 -12.61 31.00
CA PRO A 59 -16.59 -11.79 30.15
C PRO A 59 -17.27 -11.57 28.79
N ASP A 60 -17.45 -10.31 28.41
CA ASP A 60 -17.89 -10.00 27.08
C ASP A 60 -16.73 -10.34 26.12
N LEU A 61 -16.96 -11.13 25.08
CA LEU A 61 -15.96 -11.45 24.04
C LEU A 61 -16.34 -10.85 22.68
N GLN A 62 -17.31 -9.95 22.65
CA GLN A 62 -17.68 -9.23 21.46
C GLN A 62 -16.59 -8.21 21.08
N GLY A 63 -16.47 -7.93 19.79
CA GLY A 63 -15.50 -6.95 19.28
C GLY A 63 -14.75 -7.45 18.06
N VAL A 64 -13.79 -6.64 17.62
CA VAL A 64 -12.91 -6.98 16.51
C VAL A 64 -11.65 -7.61 17.08
N TRP A 65 -11.43 -8.88 16.73
CA TRP A 65 -10.23 -9.63 17.07
C TRP A 65 -9.31 -9.65 15.85
N THR A 66 -8.05 -9.24 16.03
CA THR A 66 -7.03 -9.29 14.99
C THR A 66 -5.75 -9.90 15.54
N ASN A 67 -5.05 -10.64 14.68
CA ASN A 67 -3.71 -11.17 14.90
C ASN A 67 -2.71 -10.56 13.91
N ALA A 68 -2.99 -9.36 13.38
CA ALA A 68 -2.16 -8.67 12.40
C ALA A 68 -0.83 -8.20 13.01
N THR A 69 0.15 -9.12 13.07
CA THR A 69 1.52 -8.88 13.52
C THR A 69 2.50 -9.61 12.62
N ILE A 70 3.70 -9.04 12.47
CA ILE A 70 4.81 -9.70 11.76
C ILE A 70 5.60 -10.64 12.68
N THR A 71 5.31 -10.66 13.98
CA THR A 71 5.92 -11.59 14.94
C THR A 71 5.44 -13.01 14.63
N PRO A 72 6.34 -13.97 14.34
CA PRO A 72 5.96 -15.36 14.11
C PRO A 72 5.33 -16.01 15.34
N PHE A 73 4.52 -17.05 15.13
CA PHE A 73 3.94 -17.83 16.23
C PHE A 73 5.01 -18.60 17.03
N GLU A 74 6.04 -19.10 16.34
CA GLU A 74 7.17 -19.79 16.94
C GLU A 74 8.41 -18.90 16.92
N ARG A 75 9.14 -18.84 18.04
CA ARG A 75 10.39 -18.10 18.13
C ARG A 75 11.39 -18.61 17.10
N PRO A 76 11.90 -17.75 16.19
CA PRO A 76 12.94 -18.16 15.25
C PRO A 76 14.18 -18.67 15.97
N THR A 77 14.77 -19.76 15.48
CA THR A 77 15.98 -20.39 16.05
C THR A 77 17.16 -19.42 16.15
N ALA A 78 17.25 -18.46 15.21
CA ALA A 78 18.27 -17.42 15.19
C ALA A 78 18.23 -16.49 16.43
N LEU A 79 17.10 -16.40 17.13
CA LEU A 79 16.97 -15.60 18.35
C LEU A 79 17.39 -16.37 19.62
N GLY A 80 17.53 -17.69 19.55
CA GLY A 80 17.96 -18.52 20.69
C GLY A 80 17.13 -18.25 21.95
N SER A 81 17.80 -17.89 23.05
CA SER A 81 17.18 -17.58 24.35
C SER A 81 16.64 -16.15 24.47
N LYS A 82 16.73 -15.34 23.41
CA LYS A 82 16.30 -13.94 23.45
C LYS A 82 14.78 -13.83 23.43
N THR A 83 14.21 -13.36 24.54
CA THR A 83 12.76 -13.26 24.74
C THR A 83 12.14 -11.98 24.18
N VAL A 84 12.90 -10.89 24.14
CA VAL A 84 12.42 -9.54 23.77
C VAL A 84 13.42 -8.88 22.83
N LEU A 85 12.92 -8.27 21.76
CA LEU A 85 13.71 -7.44 20.84
C LEU A 85 14.00 -6.08 21.46
N SER A 86 15.19 -5.52 21.18
CA SER A 86 15.42 -4.09 21.37
C SER A 86 14.53 -3.28 20.43
N GLU A 87 14.41 -1.98 20.69
CA GLU A 87 13.64 -1.10 19.81
C GLU A 87 14.23 -1.06 18.41
N GLU A 88 15.55 -0.99 18.32
CA GLU A 88 16.30 -0.95 17.07
C GLU A 88 16.12 -2.24 16.27
N GLU A 89 16.11 -3.39 16.94
CA GLU A 89 15.88 -4.69 16.30
C GLU A 89 14.45 -4.85 15.80
N ALA A 90 13.46 -4.38 16.58
CA ALA A 90 12.08 -4.37 16.16
C ALA A 90 11.88 -3.50 14.92
N VAL A 91 12.42 -2.27 14.93
CA VAL A 91 12.38 -1.36 13.77
C VAL A 91 13.09 -1.97 12.56
N ALA A 92 14.26 -2.58 12.76
CA ALA A 92 15.00 -3.22 11.67
C ALA A 92 14.21 -4.39 11.07
N LEU A 93 13.54 -5.20 11.89
CA LEU A 93 12.68 -6.29 11.42
C LEU A 93 11.50 -5.75 10.60
N GLU A 94 10.80 -4.73 11.11
CA GLU A 94 9.68 -4.10 10.42
C GLU A 94 10.09 -3.52 9.07
N GLN A 95 11.21 -2.80 9.01
CA GLN A 95 11.75 -2.24 7.77
C GLN A 95 12.15 -3.33 6.77
N ARG A 96 12.84 -4.36 7.22
CA ARG A 96 13.24 -5.49 6.37
C ARG A 96 12.02 -6.20 5.80
N THR A 97 11.01 -6.47 6.63
CA THR A 97 9.76 -7.09 6.18
C THR A 97 9.03 -6.22 5.18
N ALA A 98 8.93 -4.91 5.42
CA ALA A 98 8.31 -3.98 4.46
C ALA A 98 9.02 -3.97 3.10
N ALA A 99 10.36 -3.90 3.10
CA ALA A 99 11.15 -3.92 1.87
C ALA A 99 11.01 -5.24 1.10
N GLN A 100 11.04 -6.38 1.81
CA GLN A 100 10.85 -7.70 1.19
C GLN A 100 9.45 -7.82 0.55
N ARG A 101 8.43 -7.30 1.24
CA ARG A 101 7.05 -7.30 0.78
C ARG A 101 6.88 -6.44 -0.48
N GLN A 102 7.41 -5.24 -0.48
CA GLN A 102 7.41 -4.38 -1.66
C GLN A 102 8.11 -5.05 -2.85
N ALA A 103 9.29 -5.63 -2.63
CA ALA A 103 10.01 -6.34 -3.69
C ALA A 103 9.22 -7.54 -4.23
N SER A 104 8.42 -8.20 -3.38
CA SER A 104 7.58 -9.34 -3.78
C SER A 104 6.36 -8.89 -4.59
N ASP A 105 5.75 -7.76 -4.21
CA ASP A 105 4.60 -7.17 -4.92
C ASP A 105 5.01 -6.62 -6.31
N GLU A 106 6.25 -6.14 -6.45
CA GLU A 106 6.78 -5.62 -7.72
C GLU A 106 7.38 -6.71 -8.61
N ALA A 107 7.57 -7.93 -8.10
CA ALA A 107 8.21 -9.01 -8.83
C ALA A 107 7.32 -9.51 -9.98
N PRO A 108 7.85 -9.66 -11.21
CA PRO A 108 7.09 -10.25 -12.30
C PRO A 108 6.82 -11.73 -12.02
N ALA A 109 5.66 -12.21 -12.47
CA ALA A 109 5.33 -13.63 -12.42
C ALA A 109 6.36 -14.44 -13.24
N ARG A 110 6.74 -15.61 -12.71
CA ARG A 110 7.63 -16.54 -13.43
C ARG A 110 6.84 -17.22 -14.56
N PRO A 111 7.50 -17.71 -15.62
CA PRO A 111 6.82 -18.46 -16.66
C PRO A 111 6.09 -19.68 -16.08
N GLY A 112 4.78 -19.79 -16.35
CA GLY A 112 3.92 -20.85 -15.80
C GLY A 112 3.40 -20.61 -14.38
N ASP A 113 3.71 -19.47 -13.78
CA ASP A 113 3.24 -19.04 -12.47
C ASP A 113 2.20 -17.91 -12.66
N VAL A 114 1.18 -17.87 -11.81
CA VAL A 114 0.17 -16.80 -11.77
C VAL A 114 0.64 -15.59 -10.95
N GLY A 115 1.78 -15.71 -10.27
CA GLY A 115 2.34 -14.67 -9.41
C GLY A 115 1.78 -14.71 -7.99
N ALA A 116 2.39 -13.93 -7.10
CA ALA A 116 1.91 -13.76 -5.73
C ALA A 116 0.86 -12.64 -5.66
N TYR A 117 -0.07 -12.76 -4.71
CA TYR A 117 -0.99 -11.66 -4.39
C TYR A 117 -0.26 -10.54 -3.66
N ASN A 118 -0.65 -9.30 -3.97
CA ASN A 118 -0.12 -8.12 -3.29
C ASN A 118 -0.36 -8.20 -1.78
N GLN A 119 0.63 -7.75 -1.01
CA GLN A 119 0.59 -7.77 0.46
C GLN A 119 -0.56 -6.96 1.05
N PHE A 120 -1.11 -6.00 0.31
CA PHE A 120 -2.34 -5.28 0.65
C PHE A 120 -3.51 -6.23 1.02
N TRP A 121 -3.59 -7.41 0.42
CA TRP A 121 -4.69 -8.36 0.62
C TRP A 121 -4.46 -9.36 1.77
N MET A 122 -3.29 -9.35 2.43
CA MET A 122 -2.84 -10.44 3.30
C MET A 122 -3.04 -10.22 4.81
N ASP A 123 -3.59 -9.07 5.24
CA ASP A 123 -3.83 -8.65 6.65
C ASP A 123 -2.73 -9.04 7.66
N SER A 124 -1.48 -9.10 7.20
CA SER A 124 -0.38 -9.70 7.96
C SER A 124 0.25 -8.73 8.97
N GLY A 125 -0.39 -7.57 9.20
CA GLY A 125 0.16 -6.47 9.99
C GLY A 125 1.46 -5.90 9.43
N THR A 126 2.02 -4.89 10.09
CA THR A 126 3.31 -4.30 9.71
C THR A 126 4.25 -4.09 10.91
N LYS A 127 3.79 -4.49 12.09
CA LYS A 127 4.44 -4.22 13.37
C LYS A 127 4.69 -5.52 14.10
N VAL A 128 5.76 -5.56 14.88
CA VAL A 128 5.92 -6.61 15.89
C VAL A 128 4.91 -6.40 17.01
N LEU A 129 4.76 -7.39 17.90
CA LEU A 129 3.98 -7.21 19.14
C LEU A 129 4.45 -5.95 19.88
N SER A 130 3.51 -5.19 20.47
CA SER A 130 3.83 -3.98 21.24
C SER A 130 4.75 -4.25 22.43
N THR A 131 4.76 -5.48 22.94
CA THR A 131 5.66 -5.97 23.98
C THR A 131 7.07 -6.31 23.47
N ARG A 132 7.29 -6.31 22.15
CA ARG A 132 8.51 -6.74 21.45
C ARG A 132 8.93 -8.19 21.76
N GLN A 133 8.00 -9.00 22.26
CA GLN A 133 8.24 -10.42 22.51
C GLN A 133 8.32 -11.20 21.18
N THR A 134 9.15 -12.24 21.18
CA THR A 134 9.33 -13.18 20.06
C THR A 134 9.02 -14.60 20.44
#